data_AF-A0A1F6RJX5-F1
#
_entry.id   AF-A0A1F6RJX5-F1
#
_cell.length_a   1.000
_cell.length_b   1.000
_cell.length_c   1.000
_cell.angle_alpha   90.00
_cell.angle_beta   90.00
_cell.angle_gamma   90.00
#
_symmetry.space_group_name_H-M   'P 1'
#
loop_
_entity.id
_entity.type
_entity.pdbx_description
1 polymer ?
#
loop_
_entity_poly.entity_id
_entity_poly.type
_entity_poly.pdbx_seq_one_letter_code
_entity_poly.pdbx_strand_id
1 'polypeptide(L)'
;MKNVTLTLQCEREMDCPKEVVMWNYYDHEHLVGTHYKYYNSARVLAERDDWALVYRKMKMPILPFNCSGVALQFMENNVMKTFHKDSVGFLLEMEVHFKDLPNDKSLIKVIYKINTHPFFKILEPIFQKLFQRWFHATWVEDEPMRLRRWKVHKLGFKDFNGIDYINKKNSKPEKMEVKKYEFKPPIKSYSTINTKDGIERLFKESIEVGYNDK
;
A
#
# COMPACT_ATOMS: atom_id res chain seq x y z
N MET A 1 -26.55 23.69 -12.62
CA MET A 1 -27.36 22.88 -11.68
C MET A 1 -26.70 22.94 -10.31
N LYS A 2 -27.45 22.99 -9.21
CA LYS A 2 -26.88 22.94 -7.87
C LYS A 2 -26.31 21.52 -7.64
N ASN A 3 -25.03 21.42 -7.27
CA ASN A 3 -24.44 20.15 -6.83
C ASN A 3 -24.59 20.00 -5.32
N VAL A 4 -24.61 18.76 -4.84
CA VAL A 4 -24.52 18.42 -3.41
C VAL A 4 -23.29 17.58 -3.17
N THR A 5 -22.73 17.67 -1.97
CA THR A 5 -21.60 16.85 -1.56
C THR A 5 -22.07 15.80 -0.56
N LEU A 6 -21.71 14.54 -0.82
CA LEU A 6 -21.78 13.45 0.14
C LEU A 6 -20.45 13.36 0.87
N THR A 7 -20.48 13.27 2.20
CA THR A 7 -19.25 13.25 3.00
C THR A 7 -19.24 12.05 3.96
N LEU A 8 -18.07 11.42 4.07
CA LEU A 8 -17.78 10.40 5.08
C LEU A 8 -16.39 10.66 5.67
N GLN A 9 -16.26 10.53 6.98
CA GLN A 9 -14.98 10.50 7.67
C GLN A 9 -14.75 9.12 8.28
N CYS A 10 -13.54 8.60 8.14
CA CYS A 10 -13.11 7.33 8.72
C CYS A 10 -11.75 7.50 9.38
N GLU A 11 -11.50 6.80 10.48
CA GLU A 11 -10.25 6.90 11.24
C GLU A 11 -9.81 5.52 11.73
N ARG A 12 -8.50 5.24 11.61
CA ARG A 12 -7.85 4.02 12.10
C ARG A 12 -6.42 4.28 12.56
N GLU A 13 -6.02 3.54 13.58
CA GLU A 13 -4.64 3.47 14.03
C GLU A 13 -3.89 2.35 13.31
N MET A 14 -2.56 2.49 13.23
CA MET A 14 -1.65 1.49 12.68
C MET A 14 -0.43 1.37 13.60
N ASP A 15 0.04 0.14 13.81
CA ASP A 15 1.24 -0.17 14.59
C ASP A 15 2.54 -0.01 13.76
N CYS A 16 2.61 1.07 12.99
CA CYS A 16 3.82 1.53 12.31
C CYS A 16 3.82 3.07 12.13
N PRO A 17 5.00 3.67 11.88
CA PRO A 17 5.09 5.09 11.57
C PRO A 17 4.25 5.46 10.35
N LYS A 18 3.78 6.72 10.31
CA LYS A 18 2.90 7.19 9.23
C LYS A 18 3.57 7.09 7.86
N GLU A 19 4.90 7.20 7.78
CA GLU A 19 5.69 7.13 6.56
C GLU A 19 5.53 5.77 5.86
N VAL A 20 5.36 4.70 6.62
CA VAL A 20 5.09 3.36 6.06
C VAL A 20 3.71 3.32 5.40
N VAL A 21 2.73 3.98 6.01
CA VAL A 21 1.39 4.11 5.43
C VAL A 21 1.42 5.01 4.19
N MET A 22 2.13 6.14 4.26
CA MET A 22 2.34 7.06 3.13
C MET A 22 3.00 6.34 1.95
N TRP A 23 4.05 5.56 2.20
CA TRP A 23 4.71 4.73 1.20
C TRP A 23 3.71 3.79 0.53
N ASN A 24 2.87 3.10 1.31
CA ASN A 24 1.88 2.19 0.75
C ASN A 24 0.89 2.93 -0.17
N TYR A 25 0.43 4.14 0.15
CA TYR A 25 -0.42 4.91 -0.77
C TYR A 25 0.28 5.29 -2.10
N TYR A 26 1.60 5.41 -2.12
CA TYR A 26 2.40 5.69 -3.33
C TYR A 26 2.86 4.44 -4.09
N ASP A 27 2.79 3.26 -3.47
CA ASP A 27 3.11 2.00 -4.12
C ASP A 27 2.02 1.60 -5.14
N HIS A 28 2.02 2.11 -6.36
CA HIS A 28 0.94 1.79 -7.31
C HIS A 28 0.84 0.32 -7.72
N GLU A 29 1.88 -0.49 -7.44
CA GLU A 29 1.86 -1.92 -7.70
C GLU A 29 0.99 -2.69 -6.69
N HIS A 30 0.89 -2.23 -5.42
CA HIS A 30 0.00 -2.89 -4.44
C HIS A 30 -1.46 -2.88 -4.87
N LEU A 31 -1.90 -1.91 -5.69
CA LEU A 31 -3.28 -1.85 -6.17
C LEU A 31 -3.65 -3.14 -6.91
N VAL A 32 -2.75 -3.66 -7.75
CA VAL A 32 -3.00 -4.90 -8.52
C VAL A 32 -2.57 -6.16 -7.77
N GLY A 33 -1.59 -6.06 -6.87
CA GLY A 33 -1.13 -7.20 -6.07
C GLY A 33 -2.05 -7.51 -4.87
N THR A 34 -2.30 -6.50 -4.05
CA THR A 34 -3.05 -6.61 -2.79
C THR A 34 -4.55 -6.48 -3.05
N HIS A 35 -4.99 -5.49 -3.83
CA HIS A 35 -6.42 -5.26 -4.12
C HIS A 35 -6.91 -5.90 -5.43
N TYR A 36 -6.30 -7.01 -5.85
CA TYR A 36 -6.60 -7.70 -7.13
C TYR A 36 -8.08 -8.06 -7.33
N LYS A 37 -8.84 -8.22 -6.24
CA LYS A 37 -10.30 -8.48 -6.28
C LYS A 37 -11.08 -7.33 -6.91
N TYR A 38 -10.56 -6.12 -6.81
CA TYR A 38 -11.23 -4.89 -7.24
C TYR A 38 -10.45 -4.17 -8.33
N TYR A 39 -9.14 -4.30 -8.43
CA TYR A 39 -8.33 -3.62 -9.43
C TYR A 39 -7.73 -4.61 -10.42
N ASN A 40 -8.04 -4.41 -11.70
CA ASN A 40 -7.56 -5.25 -12.79
C ASN A 40 -6.25 -4.73 -13.39
N SER A 41 -6.04 -3.41 -13.34
CA SER A 41 -4.83 -2.78 -13.86
C SER A 41 -4.64 -1.40 -13.23
N ALA A 42 -3.39 -1.07 -12.91
CA ALA A 42 -2.95 0.28 -12.60
C ALA A 42 -1.82 0.66 -13.56
N ARG A 43 -1.90 1.83 -14.18
CA ARG A 43 -0.86 2.38 -15.05
C ARG A 43 -0.54 3.79 -14.61
N VAL A 44 0.67 4.01 -14.12
CA VAL A 44 1.18 5.36 -13.85
C VAL A 44 1.33 6.09 -15.18
N LEU A 45 0.63 7.23 -15.32
CA LEU A 45 0.68 8.06 -16.52
C LEU A 45 1.76 9.15 -16.42
N ALA A 46 1.93 9.70 -15.22
CA ALA A 46 2.96 10.65 -14.87
C ALA A 46 3.19 10.61 -13.36
N GLU A 47 4.41 10.83 -12.91
CA GLU A 47 4.77 10.86 -11.49
C GLU A 47 5.91 11.85 -11.21
N ARG A 48 5.92 12.35 -9.99
CA ARG A 48 7.01 13.04 -9.31
C ARG A 48 7.02 12.58 -7.85
N ASP A 49 7.94 13.11 -7.05
CA ASP A 49 8.11 12.72 -5.64
C ASP A 49 6.85 12.90 -4.80
N ASP A 50 6.10 13.97 -5.08
CA ASP A 50 5.00 14.44 -4.26
C ASP A 50 3.65 14.31 -4.97
N TRP A 51 3.61 13.80 -6.20
CA TRP A 51 2.36 13.55 -6.90
C TRP A 51 2.46 12.46 -7.95
N ALA A 52 1.34 11.79 -8.19
CA ALA A 52 1.20 10.81 -9.27
C ALA A 52 -0.17 10.92 -9.94
N LEU A 53 -0.17 10.78 -11.26
CA LEU A 53 -1.36 10.62 -12.07
C LEU A 53 -1.43 9.17 -12.55
N VAL A 54 -2.48 8.46 -12.15
CA VAL A 54 -2.60 7.02 -12.38
C VAL A 54 -3.91 6.71 -13.08
N TYR A 55 -3.84 5.94 -14.15
CA TYR A 55 -5.01 5.32 -14.76
C TYR A 55 -5.29 3.97 -14.10
N ARG A 56 -6.55 3.72 -13.74
CA ARG A 56 -6.96 2.50 -13.03
C ARG A 56 -8.17 1.88 -13.74
N LYS A 57 -8.19 0.56 -13.86
CA LYS A 57 -9.39 -0.22 -14.17
C LYS A 57 -9.81 -0.95 -12.92
N MET A 58 -11.06 -0.76 -12.50
CA MET A 58 -11.59 -1.32 -11.27
C MET A 58 -12.96 -1.94 -11.50
N LYS A 59 -13.25 -3.03 -10.79
CA LYS A 59 -14.59 -3.54 -10.61
C LYS A 59 -15.29 -2.68 -9.56
N MET A 60 -16.44 -2.11 -9.92
CA MET A 60 -17.18 -1.30 -8.96
C MET A 60 -17.63 -2.17 -7.77
N PRO A 61 -17.53 -1.68 -6.52
CA PRO A 61 -17.85 -2.50 -5.35
C PRO A 61 -19.32 -2.99 -5.31
N ILE A 62 -20.23 -2.29 -5.99
CA ILE A 62 -21.69 -2.49 -5.90
C ILE A 62 -22.31 -2.80 -7.26
N LEU A 63 -21.78 -2.23 -8.33
CA LEU A 63 -22.34 -2.39 -9.66
C LEU A 63 -21.56 -3.47 -10.42
N PRO A 64 -22.24 -4.40 -11.12
CA PRO A 64 -21.60 -5.57 -11.73
C PRO A 64 -20.87 -5.25 -13.04
N PHE A 65 -20.31 -4.04 -13.18
CA PHE A 65 -19.53 -3.63 -14.34
C PHE A 65 -18.16 -3.11 -13.93
N ASN A 66 -17.22 -3.22 -14.87
CA ASN A 66 -15.90 -2.64 -14.73
C ASN A 66 -15.97 -1.17 -15.11
N CYS A 67 -15.35 -0.33 -14.29
CA CYS A 67 -15.15 1.07 -14.54
C CYS A 67 -13.67 1.35 -14.75
N SER A 68 -13.37 2.44 -15.43
CA SER A 68 -12.02 2.95 -15.55
C SER A 68 -11.97 4.39 -15.11
N GLY A 69 -10.81 4.89 -14.73
CA GLY A 69 -10.69 6.26 -14.29
C GLY A 69 -9.26 6.72 -14.17
N VAL A 70 -9.12 8.02 -13.94
CA VAL A 70 -7.86 8.66 -13.62
C VAL A 70 -7.89 9.11 -12.17
N ALA A 71 -6.78 8.92 -11.48
CA ALA A 71 -6.57 9.35 -10.11
C ALA A 71 -5.35 10.26 -10.08
N LEU A 72 -5.54 11.52 -9.71
CA LEU A 72 -4.44 12.41 -9.33
C LEU A 72 -4.29 12.31 -7.81
N GLN A 73 -3.10 11.98 -7.33
CA GLN A 73 -2.74 12.07 -5.92
C GLN A 73 -1.56 12.99 -5.73
N PHE A 74 -1.55 13.75 -4.65
CA PHE A 74 -0.40 14.54 -4.25
C PHE A 74 -0.33 14.73 -2.73
N MET A 75 0.89 14.99 -2.24
CA MET A 75 1.14 15.39 -0.86
C MET A 75 1.15 16.91 -0.74
N GLU A 76 0.46 17.40 0.29
CA GLU A 76 0.59 18.77 0.77
C GLU A 76 0.83 18.70 2.28
N ASN A 77 2.09 18.87 2.70
CA ASN A 77 2.53 18.64 4.08
C ASN A 77 2.24 17.20 4.54
N ASN A 78 1.50 17.03 5.65
CA ASN A 78 1.05 15.74 6.19
C ASN A 78 -0.38 15.36 5.73
N VAL A 79 -0.83 15.91 4.61
CA VAL A 79 -2.14 15.61 4.03
C VAL A 79 -1.95 15.14 2.59
N MET A 80 -2.40 13.92 2.30
CA MET A 80 -2.52 13.47 0.92
C MET A 80 -3.89 13.86 0.38
N LYS A 81 -3.91 14.50 -0.79
CA LYS A 81 -5.13 14.81 -1.52
C LYS A 81 -5.20 13.92 -2.75
N THR A 82 -6.36 13.37 -3.01
CA THR A 82 -6.60 12.50 -4.15
C THR A 82 -7.90 12.86 -4.84
N PHE A 83 -7.86 12.88 -6.17
CA PHE A 83 -8.99 13.19 -7.04
C PHE A 83 -9.17 12.04 -8.02
N HIS A 84 -10.24 11.28 -7.84
CA HIS A 84 -10.58 10.12 -8.64
C HIS A 84 -11.75 10.47 -9.55
N LYS A 85 -11.48 10.58 -10.84
CA LYS A 85 -12.52 10.75 -11.86
C LYS A 85 -12.71 9.43 -12.59
N ASP A 86 -13.89 8.85 -12.44
CA ASP A 86 -14.26 7.64 -13.15
C ASP A 86 -14.88 7.92 -14.53
N SER A 87 -15.01 6.89 -15.37
CA SER A 87 -15.56 6.97 -16.72
C SER A 87 -17.08 7.12 -16.75
N VAL A 88 -17.77 6.97 -15.62
CA VAL A 88 -19.24 7.04 -15.52
C VAL A 88 -19.72 8.43 -15.11
N GLY A 89 -18.87 9.25 -14.52
CA GLY A 89 -19.22 10.62 -14.17
C GLY A 89 -18.83 11.05 -12.77
N PHE A 90 -18.56 10.11 -11.86
CA PHE A 90 -18.28 10.45 -10.46
C PHE A 90 -16.88 11.03 -10.29
N LEU A 91 -16.81 12.06 -9.45
CA LEU A 91 -15.58 12.63 -8.93
C LEU A 91 -15.56 12.38 -7.43
N LEU A 92 -14.66 11.51 -7.00
CA LEU A 92 -14.37 11.25 -5.59
C LEU A 92 -13.12 12.03 -5.21
N GLU A 93 -13.28 12.94 -4.26
CA GLU A 93 -12.18 13.64 -3.61
C GLU A 93 -11.91 12.93 -2.28
N MET A 94 -10.65 12.64 -1.99
CA MET A 94 -10.26 12.06 -0.72
C MET A 94 -9.06 12.80 -0.12
N GLU A 95 -9.19 13.16 1.14
CA GLU A 95 -8.14 13.77 1.96
C GLU A 95 -7.71 12.76 3.04
N VAL A 96 -6.43 12.41 3.06
CA VAL A 96 -5.85 11.51 4.06
C VAL A 96 -4.91 12.32 4.94
N HIS A 97 -5.24 12.43 6.22
CA HIS A 97 -4.42 13.09 7.22
C HIS A 97 -3.60 12.05 7.97
N PHE A 98 -2.31 12.31 8.05
CA PHE A 98 -1.34 11.46 8.74
C PHE A 98 -0.93 12.13 10.06
N LYS A 99 -1.11 11.43 11.17
CA LYS A 99 -0.70 11.91 12.50
C LYS A 99 0.14 10.86 13.21
N ASP A 100 1.26 11.29 13.78
CA ASP A 100 2.10 10.43 14.60
C ASP A 100 1.47 10.21 15.99
N LEU A 101 1.62 8.98 16.48
CA LEU A 101 1.29 8.58 17.84
C LEU A 101 2.57 8.04 18.53
N PRO A 102 2.61 7.98 19.86
CA PRO A 102 3.73 7.38 20.59
C PRO A 102 3.98 5.91 20.21
N ASN A 103 5.21 5.42 20.43
CA ASN A 103 5.63 4.03 20.23
C ASN A 103 5.54 3.55 18.77
N ASP A 104 6.00 4.38 17.82
CA ASP A 104 6.00 4.08 16.39
C ASP A 104 4.61 3.72 15.84
N LYS A 105 3.56 4.35 16.39
CA LYS A 105 2.19 4.21 15.92
C LYS A 105 1.78 5.43 15.10
N SER A 106 0.72 5.28 14.31
CA SER A 106 0.13 6.39 13.58
C SER A 106 -1.39 6.35 13.60
N LEU A 107 -2.01 7.52 13.54
CA LEU A 107 -3.45 7.71 13.33
C LEU A 107 -3.67 8.25 11.92
N ILE A 108 -4.48 7.53 11.14
CA ILE A 108 -4.82 7.90 9.78
C ILE A 108 -6.30 8.24 9.73
N LYS A 109 -6.57 9.46 9.29
CA LYS A 109 -7.92 9.99 9.10
C LYS A 109 -8.17 10.21 7.63
N VAL A 110 -9.24 9.60 7.10
CA VAL A 110 -9.64 9.72 5.70
C VAL A 110 -10.97 10.42 5.61
N ILE A 111 -11.04 11.46 4.79
CA ILE A 111 -12.27 12.20 4.47
C ILE A 111 -12.58 11.96 3.00
N TYR A 112 -13.73 11.35 2.73
CA TYR A 112 -14.27 11.15 1.39
C TYR A 112 -15.32 12.22 1.09
N LYS A 113 -15.23 12.86 -0.08
CA LYS A 113 -16.22 13.81 -0.60
C LYS A 113 -16.59 13.41 -2.02
N ILE A 114 -17.89 13.23 -2.28
CA ILE A 114 -18.39 13.01 -3.65
C ILE A 114 -19.32 14.15 -4.03
N ASN A 115 -18.95 14.87 -5.08
CA ASN A 115 -19.80 15.88 -5.70
C ASN A 115 -20.75 15.20 -6.67
N THR A 116 -22.05 15.29 -6.38
CA THR A 116 -23.10 14.57 -7.12
C THR A 116 -24.37 15.40 -7.27
N HIS A 117 -25.34 14.86 -8.01
CA HIS A 117 -26.65 15.48 -8.21
C HIS A 117 -27.47 15.47 -6.90
N PRO A 118 -28.27 16.53 -6.59
CA PRO A 118 -29.06 16.64 -5.35
C PRO A 118 -29.90 15.43 -4.99
N PHE A 119 -30.42 14.72 -6.00
CA PHE A 119 -31.16 13.47 -5.85
C PHE A 119 -30.42 12.42 -5.01
N PHE A 120 -29.10 12.31 -5.17
CA PHE A 120 -28.29 11.32 -4.44
C PHE A 120 -28.08 11.68 -2.95
N LYS A 121 -28.44 12.89 -2.50
CA LYS A 121 -28.32 13.27 -1.08
C LYS A 121 -29.15 12.38 -0.16
N ILE A 122 -30.32 11.93 -0.64
CA ILE A 122 -31.20 11.03 0.10
C ILE A 122 -30.51 9.67 0.37
N LEU A 123 -29.57 9.27 -0.49
CA LEU A 123 -28.83 8.01 -0.38
C LEU A 123 -27.55 8.13 0.47
N GLU A 124 -27.29 9.28 1.08
CA GLU A 124 -26.09 9.52 1.90
C GLU A 124 -25.87 8.48 3.02
N PRO A 125 -26.88 8.03 3.79
CA PRO A 125 -26.65 7.02 4.82
C PRO A 125 -26.22 5.66 4.25
N ILE A 126 -26.72 5.32 3.05
CA ILE A 126 -26.33 4.09 2.34
C ILE A 126 -24.89 4.24 1.85
N PHE A 127 -24.57 5.38 1.24
CA PHE A 127 -23.23 5.73 0.82
C PHE A 127 -22.20 5.63 1.96
N GLN A 128 -22.50 6.21 3.12
CA GLN A 128 -21.64 6.18 4.29
C GLN A 128 -21.36 4.75 4.77
N LYS A 129 -22.40 3.90 4.88
CA LYS A 129 -22.23 2.48 5.26
C LYS A 129 -21.35 1.72 4.27
N LEU A 130 -21.54 1.96 2.97
CA LEU A 130 -20.77 1.28 1.92
C LEU A 130 -19.30 1.69 1.96
N PHE A 131 -19.01 2.98 2.00
CA PHE A 131 -17.63 3.48 2.04
C PHE A 131 -16.93 3.14 3.34
N GLN A 132 -17.64 3.09 4.47
CA GLN A 132 -17.06 2.64 5.74
C GLN A 132 -16.65 1.17 5.68
N ARG A 133 -17.49 0.30 5.10
CA ARG A 133 -17.16 -1.12 4.88
C ARG A 133 -15.99 -1.27 3.91
N TRP A 134 -15.99 -0.50 2.83
CA TRP A 134 -14.89 -0.46 1.86
C TRP A 134 -13.57 -0.08 2.53
N PHE A 135 -13.55 1.04 3.25
CA PHE A 135 -12.38 1.54 3.97
C PHE A 135 -11.84 0.49 4.95
N HIS A 136 -12.72 -0.15 5.73
CA HIS A 136 -12.28 -1.20 6.65
C HIS A 136 -11.70 -2.42 5.92
N ALA A 137 -12.33 -2.86 4.83
CA ALA A 137 -11.85 -4.00 4.04
C ALA A 137 -10.46 -3.73 3.45
N THR A 138 -10.26 -2.57 2.82
CA THR A 138 -8.94 -2.19 2.28
C THR A 138 -7.91 -2.02 3.39
N TRP A 139 -8.30 -1.49 4.54
CA TRP A 139 -7.41 -1.32 5.69
C TRP A 139 -6.85 -2.65 6.18
N VAL A 140 -7.72 -3.64 6.40
CA VAL A 140 -7.35 -4.99 6.85
C VAL A 140 -6.51 -5.72 5.79
N GLU A 141 -6.79 -5.48 4.51
CA GLU A 141 -6.04 -6.10 3.41
C GLU A 141 -4.59 -5.58 3.33
N ASP A 142 -4.37 -4.28 3.54
CA ASP A 142 -3.04 -3.65 3.48
C ASP A 142 -2.21 -3.81 4.76
N GLU A 143 -2.86 -3.96 5.91
CA GLU A 143 -2.23 -3.99 7.24
C GLU A 143 -1.05 -4.98 7.32
N PRO A 144 -1.15 -6.25 6.89
CA PRO A 144 -0.03 -7.18 6.93
C PRO A 144 1.18 -6.76 6.09
N MET A 145 0.96 -6.03 5.00
CA MET A 145 2.05 -5.51 4.16
C MET A 145 2.79 -4.37 4.86
N ARG A 146 2.04 -3.42 5.44
CA ARG A 146 2.58 -2.29 6.20
C ARG A 146 3.40 -2.77 7.40
N LEU A 147 2.84 -3.69 8.19
CA LEU A 147 3.52 -4.24 9.37
C LEU A 147 4.77 -5.04 9.01
N ARG A 148 4.74 -5.83 7.92
CA ARG A 148 5.94 -6.55 7.44
C ARG A 148 7.03 -5.59 7.00
N ARG A 149 6.71 -4.54 6.24
CA ARG A 149 7.67 -3.50 5.85
C ARG A 149 8.32 -2.87 7.07
N TRP A 150 7.51 -2.51 8.07
CA TRP A 150 8.02 -1.95 9.32
C TRP A 150 8.92 -2.93 10.09
N LYS A 151 8.53 -4.21 10.18
CA LYS A 151 9.33 -5.26 10.81
C LYS A 151 10.69 -5.43 10.13
N VAL A 152 10.70 -5.50 8.81
CA VAL A 152 11.93 -5.62 8.00
C VAL A 152 12.83 -4.39 8.19
N HIS A 153 12.25 -3.19 8.22
CA HIS A 153 12.98 -1.96 8.51
C HIS A 153 13.62 -1.97 9.91
N LYS A 154 12.90 -2.40 10.94
CA LYS A 154 13.43 -2.54 12.32
C LYS A 154 14.58 -3.55 12.42
N LEU A 155 14.60 -4.56 11.55
CA LEU A 155 15.70 -5.53 11.46
C LEU A 155 16.93 -4.98 10.71
N GLY A 156 16.90 -3.72 10.26
CA GLY A 156 18.02 -3.06 9.60
C GLY A 156 18.14 -3.37 8.10
N PHE A 157 17.14 -4.03 7.51
CA PHE A 157 17.11 -4.23 6.07
C PHE A 157 16.88 -2.89 5.36
N LYS A 158 17.63 -2.69 4.27
CA LYS A 158 17.46 -1.56 3.35
C LYS A 158 16.78 -2.07 2.09
N ASP A 159 15.82 -1.31 1.57
CA ASP A 159 15.04 -1.69 0.38
C ASP A 159 15.97 -2.07 -0.78
N PHE A 160 16.99 -1.25 -1.05
CA PHE A 160 17.95 -1.49 -2.12
C PHE A 160 19.31 -0.85 -1.79
N ASN A 161 20.39 -1.64 -1.86
CA ASN A 161 21.75 -1.15 -1.71
C ASN A 161 22.33 -0.73 -3.07
N GLY A 162 22.98 0.44 -3.15
CA GLY A 162 23.63 0.92 -4.37
C GLY A 162 22.74 1.73 -5.33
N ILE A 163 21.45 1.91 -5.02
CA ILE A 163 20.57 2.85 -5.74
C ILE A 163 20.32 4.14 -4.97
N ASP A 164 21.12 4.43 -3.94
CA ASP A 164 20.97 5.64 -3.12
C ASP A 164 20.98 6.91 -3.96
N TYR A 165 21.68 6.89 -5.10
CA TYR A 165 21.68 8.00 -6.05
C TYR A 165 20.33 8.25 -6.72
N ILE A 166 19.52 7.21 -6.93
CA ILE A 166 18.14 7.35 -7.43
C ILE A 166 17.29 8.00 -6.33
N ASN A 167 17.34 7.48 -5.11
CA ASN A 167 16.60 8.03 -3.97
C ASN A 167 17.01 9.48 -3.65
N LYS A 168 18.30 9.82 -3.82
CA LYS A 168 18.86 11.16 -3.63
C LYS A 168 18.77 12.05 -4.89
N LYS A 169 18.25 11.55 -6.00
CA LYS A 169 18.17 12.24 -7.30
C LYS A 169 19.51 12.75 -7.85
N ASN A 170 20.58 12.06 -7.51
CA ASN A 170 21.88 12.32 -8.10
C ASN A 170 21.91 11.71 -9.51
N SER A 171 22.60 12.36 -10.43
CA SER A 171 22.70 11.90 -11.83
C SER A 171 23.43 10.57 -11.98
N LYS A 172 24.28 10.20 -11.01
CA LYS A 172 25.10 8.98 -11.00
C LYS A 172 25.35 8.47 -9.57
N PRO A 173 25.65 7.17 -9.40
CA PRO A 173 26.11 6.62 -8.13
C PRO A 173 27.40 7.31 -7.66
N GLU A 174 27.52 7.57 -6.36
CA GLU A 174 28.78 8.04 -5.75
C GLU A 174 29.92 7.01 -5.93
N LYS A 175 29.58 5.72 -6.04
CA LYS A 175 30.51 4.62 -6.33
C LYS A 175 29.90 3.68 -7.37
N MET A 176 30.55 3.56 -8.52
CA MET A 176 30.13 2.70 -9.63
C MET A 176 31.05 1.48 -9.82
N GLU A 177 31.67 1.00 -8.74
CA GLU A 177 32.44 -0.23 -8.80
C GLU A 177 31.51 -1.45 -8.75
N VAL A 178 31.07 -1.89 -9.93
CA VAL A 178 30.42 -3.19 -10.07
C VAL A 178 31.49 -4.25 -9.86
N LYS A 179 31.60 -4.76 -8.64
CA LYS A 179 32.45 -5.92 -8.36
C LYS A 179 32.02 -7.05 -9.29
N LYS A 180 32.98 -7.75 -9.87
CA LYS A 180 32.72 -8.94 -10.67
C LYS A 180 31.83 -9.88 -9.86
N TYR A 181 30.70 -10.30 -10.44
CA TYR A 181 29.81 -11.23 -9.76
C TYR A 181 30.55 -12.57 -9.59
N GLU A 182 30.92 -12.86 -8.36
CA GLU A 182 31.43 -14.17 -7.98
C GLU A 182 30.25 -15.05 -7.61
N PHE A 183 29.99 -16.06 -8.44
CA PHE A 183 29.01 -17.08 -8.10
C PHE A 183 29.43 -17.76 -6.80
N LYS A 184 28.62 -17.58 -5.76
CA LYS A 184 28.69 -18.38 -4.54
C LYS A 184 27.46 -19.28 -4.55
N PRO A 185 27.63 -20.60 -4.57
CA PRO A 185 26.47 -21.48 -4.44
C PRO A 185 25.75 -21.15 -3.14
N PRO A 186 24.41 -21.34 -3.09
CA PRO A 186 23.67 -21.17 -1.85
C PRO A 186 24.32 -22.01 -0.74
N ILE A 187 24.12 -21.57 0.51
CA ILE A 187 24.64 -22.27 1.70
C ILE A 187 24.33 -23.76 1.52
N LYS A 188 25.37 -24.61 1.61
CA LYS A 188 25.19 -26.06 1.52
C LYS A 188 24.05 -26.42 2.47
N SER A 189 23.03 -27.07 1.92
CA SER A 189 22.00 -27.72 2.73
C SER A 189 22.70 -28.45 3.87
N TYR A 190 22.28 -28.20 5.11
CA TYR A 190 22.80 -28.95 6.25
C TYR A 190 22.72 -30.43 5.89
N SER A 191 23.87 -31.09 5.78
CA SER A 191 23.93 -32.50 5.40
C SER A 191 23.03 -33.29 6.35
N THR A 192 22.25 -34.19 5.78
CA THR A 192 21.46 -35.19 6.51
C THR A 192 22.33 -35.86 7.57
N ILE A 193 21.84 -35.95 8.81
CA ILE A 193 22.53 -36.65 9.88
C ILE A 193 22.27 -38.14 9.67
N ASN A 194 23.31 -38.94 9.49
CA ASN A 194 23.20 -40.40 9.50
C ASN A 194 23.09 -40.86 10.95
N THR A 195 21.92 -41.35 11.34
CA THR A 195 21.70 -42.03 12.63
C THR A 195 21.68 -43.55 12.42
N LYS A 196 21.68 -44.33 13.52
CA LYS A 196 21.65 -45.81 13.45
C LYS A 196 20.42 -46.35 12.71
N ASP A 197 19.36 -45.54 12.61
CA ASP A 197 18.07 -45.90 12.01
C ASP A 197 17.86 -45.29 10.61
N GLY A 198 18.86 -44.58 10.05
CA GLY A 198 18.83 -44.02 8.69
C GLY A 198 19.22 -42.55 8.58
N ILE A 199 18.70 -41.88 7.55
CA ILE A 199 18.88 -40.44 7.29
C ILE A 199 17.85 -39.66 8.10
N GLU A 200 18.31 -38.86 9.08
CA GLU A 200 17.46 -38.00 9.89
C GLU A 200 17.73 -36.51 9.59
N ARG A 201 16.66 -35.71 9.53
CA ARG A 201 16.78 -34.25 9.43
C ARG A 201 17.28 -33.70 10.77
N LEU A 202 18.04 -32.60 10.72
CA LEU A 202 18.50 -31.90 11.94
C LEU A 202 17.34 -31.46 12.85
N PHE A 203 16.17 -31.25 12.26
CA PHE A 203 14.92 -30.95 12.94
C PHE A 203 13.87 -31.96 12.51
N LYS A 204 13.26 -32.66 13.47
CA LYS A 204 12.16 -33.63 13.24
C LYS A 204 10.91 -32.95 12.67
N GLU A 205 10.74 -31.68 12.99
CA GLU A 205 9.68 -30.81 12.51
C GLU A 205 10.31 -29.58 11.87
N SER A 206 9.66 -29.03 10.83
CA SER A 206 10.11 -27.75 10.28
C SER A 206 9.80 -26.67 11.30
N ILE A 207 10.79 -26.30 12.10
CA ILE A 207 10.69 -25.11 12.93
C ILE A 207 10.84 -23.95 11.94
N GLU A 208 9.74 -23.29 11.63
CA GLU A 208 9.77 -22.04 10.88
C GLU A 208 10.62 -21.05 11.71
N VAL A 209 11.85 -20.79 11.27
CA VAL A 209 12.75 -19.86 11.96
C VAL A 209 12.29 -18.46 11.63
N GLY A 210 11.20 -18.04 12.28
CA GLY A 210 10.73 -16.67 12.27
C GLY A 210 9.23 -16.47 12.31
N TYR A 211 8.53 -16.92 13.35
CA TYR A 211 7.29 -16.28 13.85
C TYR A 211 7.09 -16.57 15.35
N ASN A 212 8.10 -16.32 16.17
CA ASN A 212 7.87 -16.19 17.62
C ASN A 212 7.87 -14.70 17.98
N ASP A 213 6.78 -14.04 17.64
CA ASP A 213 6.44 -12.76 18.26
C ASP A 213 5.89 -13.10 19.66
N LYS A 214 6.78 -13.17 20.65
CA LYS A 214 6.43 -13.01 22.07
C LYS A 214 6.68 -11.57 22.48
#